data_AF-A0A9W5TWS4-F1
#
_entry.id   AF-A0A9W5TWS4-F1
#
_cell.length_a   1.000
_cell.length_b   1.000
_cell.length_c   1.000
_cell.angle_alpha   90.00
_cell.angle_beta   90.00
_cell.angle_gamma   90.00
#
_symmetry.space_group_name_H-M   'P 1'
#
loop_
_entity.id
_entity.type
_entity.pdbx_description
1 polymer ?
#
loop_
_entity_poly.entity_id
_entity_poly.type
_entity_poly.pdbx_seq_one_letter_code
_entity_poly.pdbx_strand_id
1 'polypeptide(L)'
;MNEAALEAKHFQDAMAKSLREGLSVNDEKVEQLIREHLDFLNQHGHETKAIDFVAQTRFFLHDDFHLNMLENQQTGLAYYLCIAAEAFAS
;
A
#
# COMPACT_ATOMS: atom_id res chain seq x y z
N MET A 1 -15.00 10.53 -12.34
CA MET A 1 -14.24 10.09 -11.14
C MET A 1 -13.15 9.18 -11.66
N ASN A 2 -11.89 9.39 -11.27
CA ASN A 2 -10.75 8.67 -11.84
C ASN A 2 -10.68 7.26 -11.23
N GLU A 3 -10.74 6.20 -12.03
CA GLU A 3 -10.72 4.79 -11.58
C GLU A 3 -9.49 4.50 -10.71
N ALA A 4 -8.34 5.07 -11.05
CA ALA A 4 -7.12 4.94 -10.25
C ALA A 4 -7.27 5.52 -8.82
N ALA A 5 -8.04 6.59 -8.65
CA ALA A 5 -8.28 7.16 -7.32
C ALA A 5 -9.24 6.30 -6.48
N LEU A 6 -10.19 5.61 -7.14
CA LEU A 6 -11.07 4.65 -6.48
C LEU A 6 -10.29 3.41 -6.02
N GLU A 7 -9.44 2.88 -6.88
CA GLU A 7 -8.57 1.75 -6.55
C GLU A 7 -7.61 2.11 -5.41
N ALA A 8 -6.90 3.23 -5.50
CA ALA A 8 -5.96 3.64 -4.46
C ALA A 8 -6.63 3.74 -3.08
N LYS A 9 -7.86 4.29 -3.04
CA LYS A 9 -8.65 4.34 -1.80
C LYS A 9 -9.04 2.94 -1.31
N HIS A 10 -9.54 2.08 -2.20
CA HIS A 10 -9.93 0.72 -1.85
C HIS A 10 -8.75 -0.09 -1.28
N PHE A 11 -7.59 -0.02 -1.93
CA PHE A 11 -6.35 -0.63 -1.47
C PHE A 11 -5.93 -0.11 -0.08
N GLN A 12 -5.90 1.21 0.12
CA GLN A 12 -5.54 1.81 1.42
C GLN A 12 -6.51 1.41 2.53
N ASP A 13 -7.82 1.40 2.27
CA ASP A 13 -8.84 0.96 3.23
C ASP A 13 -8.67 -0.53 3.60
N ALA A 14 -8.33 -1.39 2.63
CA ALA A 14 -8.08 -2.80 2.86
C ALA A 14 -6.78 -3.05 3.67
N MET A 15 -5.72 -2.30 3.40
CA MET A 15 -4.48 -2.35 4.17
C MET A 15 -4.68 -1.83 5.60
N ALA A 16 -5.42 -0.74 5.77
CA ALA A 16 -5.81 -0.23 7.08
C ALA A 16 -6.63 -1.25 7.88
N LYS A 17 -7.54 -1.98 7.22
CA LYS A 17 -8.28 -3.08 7.83
C LYS A 17 -7.35 -4.22 8.26
N SER A 18 -6.42 -4.63 7.41
CA SER A 18 -5.46 -5.70 7.70
C SER A 18 -4.59 -5.38 8.93
N LEU A 19 -4.10 -4.15 9.02
CA LEU A 19 -3.39 -3.65 10.20
C LEU A 19 -4.27 -3.68 11.47
N ARG A 20 -5.52 -3.22 11.37
CA ARG A 20 -6.47 -3.21 12.49
C ARG A 20 -6.84 -4.63 12.97
N GLU A 21 -6.87 -5.59 12.05
CA GLU A 21 -7.10 -7.02 12.33
C GLU A 21 -5.83 -7.71 12.88
N GLY A 22 -4.68 -7.03 12.92
CA GLY A 22 -3.43 -7.57 13.43
C GLY A 22 -2.75 -8.56 12.48
N LEU A 23 -3.06 -8.48 11.17
CA LEU A 23 -2.43 -9.36 10.19
C LEU A 23 -0.95 -9.02 10.03
N SER A 24 -0.12 -10.07 9.94
CA SER A 24 1.30 -9.94 9.65
C SER A 24 1.51 -9.31 8.27
N VAL A 25 2.61 -8.59 8.08
CA VAL A 25 3.02 -8.08 6.76
C VAL A 25 3.29 -9.20 5.74
N ASN A 26 3.57 -10.42 6.22
CA ASN A 26 3.78 -11.62 5.40
C ASN A 26 2.51 -12.48 5.27
N ASP A 27 1.36 -12.00 5.73
CA ASP A 27 0.10 -12.72 5.61
C ASP A 27 -0.29 -12.82 4.13
N GLU A 28 -0.76 -13.99 3.68
CA GLU A 28 -1.14 -14.23 2.28
C GLU A 28 -2.18 -13.22 1.79
N LYS A 29 -3.08 -12.76 2.67
CA LYS A 29 -4.08 -11.74 2.33
C LYS A 29 -3.43 -10.39 2.04
N VAL A 30 -2.40 -10.02 2.79
CA VAL A 30 -1.66 -8.77 2.59
C VAL A 30 -0.87 -8.83 1.29
N GLU A 31 -0.21 -9.96 1.03
CA GLU A 31 0.50 -10.19 -0.23
C GLU A 31 -0.45 -10.08 -1.43
N GLN A 32 -1.63 -10.70 -1.33
CA GLN A 32 -2.65 -10.67 -2.38
C GLN A 32 -3.16 -9.25 -2.64
N LEU A 33 -3.42 -8.45 -1.59
CA LEU A 33 -3.84 -7.05 -1.74
C LEU A 33 -2.81 -6.21 -2.49
N ILE A 34 -1.51 -6.40 -2.19
CA ILE A 34 -0.43 -5.70 -2.88
C ILE A 34 -0.38 -6.15 -4.34
N ARG A 35 -0.46 -7.46 -4.60
CA ARG A 35 -0.44 -8.02 -5.96
C ARG A 35 -1.57 -7.46 -6.82
N GLU A 36 -2.80 -7.49 -6.31
CA GLU A 36 -3.98 -6.97 -7.01
C GLU A 36 -3.84 -5.47 -7.32
N HIS A 37 -3.30 -4.69 -6.37
CA HIS A 37 -3.05 -3.28 -6.57
C HIS A 37 -2.02 -3.01 -7.67
N LEU A 38 -0.90 -3.74 -7.67
CA LEU A 38 0.11 -3.60 -8.72
C LEU A 38 -0.40 -4.07 -10.09
N ASP A 39 -1.18 -5.15 -10.13
CA ASP A 39 -1.79 -5.64 -11.37
C ASP A 39 -2.76 -4.59 -11.93
N PHE A 40 -3.57 -3.97 -11.08
CA PHE A 40 -4.43 -2.85 -11.47
C PHE A 40 -3.61 -1.71 -12.08
N LEU A 41 -2.55 -1.25 -11.40
CA LEU A 41 -1.71 -0.15 -11.90
C LEU A 41 -1.11 -0.47 -13.27
N ASN A 42 -0.57 -1.67 -13.43
CA ASN A 42 0.03 -2.13 -14.68
C ASN A 42 -1.00 -2.20 -15.83
N GLN A 43 -2.24 -2.64 -15.55
CA GLN A 43 -3.32 -2.67 -16.54
C GLN A 43 -3.78 -1.28 -16.99
N HIS A 44 -3.59 -0.26 -16.16
CA HIS A 44 -3.99 1.13 -16.45
C HIS A 44 -2.81 2.01 -16.92
N GLY A 45 -1.71 1.39 -17.36
CA GLY A 45 -0.56 2.10 -17.97
C GLY A 45 0.43 2.67 -16.96
N HIS A 46 0.28 2.35 -15.67
CA HIS A 46 1.26 2.67 -14.64
C HIS A 46 2.19 1.48 -14.44
N GLU A 47 3.17 1.30 -15.34
CA GLU A 47 4.20 0.26 -15.21
C GLU A 47 4.89 0.37 -13.85
N THR A 48 4.49 -0.47 -12.90
CA THR A 48 4.89 -0.42 -11.50
C THR A 48 5.36 -1.82 -11.09
N LYS A 49 6.65 -1.94 -10.81
CA LYS A 49 7.23 -3.17 -10.26
C LYS A 49 7.20 -3.12 -8.74
N ALA A 50 7.40 -4.27 -8.10
CA ALA A 50 7.49 -4.37 -6.64
C ALA A 50 8.54 -3.39 -6.05
N ILE A 51 9.68 -3.21 -6.72
CA ILE A 51 10.72 -2.27 -6.26
C ILE A 51 10.30 -0.79 -6.35
N ASP A 52 9.49 -0.43 -7.34
CA ASP A 52 8.96 0.92 -7.48
C ASP A 52 7.94 1.21 -6.36
N PHE A 53 7.15 0.19 -6.00
CA PHE A 53 6.22 0.26 -4.88
C PHE A 53 6.94 0.39 -3.52
N VAL A 54 8.05 -0.32 -3.32
CA VAL A 54 8.92 -0.12 -2.14
C VAL A 54 9.43 1.32 -2.09
N ALA A 55 9.93 1.85 -3.20
CA ALA A 55 10.42 3.23 -3.24
C ALA A 55 9.31 4.24 -2.93
N GLN A 56 8.10 4.02 -3.47
CA GLN A 56 6.93 4.87 -3.22
C GLN A 56 6.51 4.86 -1.75
N THR A 57 6.38 3.67 -1.13
CA THR A 57 5.98 3.56 0.27
C THR A 57 7.03 4.09 1.24
N ARG A 58 8.33 3.94 0.91
CA ARG A 58 9.41 4.62 1.64
C ARG A 58 9.34 6.13 1.52
N PHE A 59 9.01 6.66 0.34
CA PHE A 59 8.82 8.10 0.16
C PHE A 59 7.69 8.64 1.06
N PHE A 60 6.60 7.90 1.23
CA PHE A 60 5.50 8.32 2.12
C PHE A 60 5.93 8.52 3.58
N LEU A 61 6.96 7.81 4.06
CA LEU A 61 7.50 8.00 5.41
C LEU A 61 8.29 9.30 5.58
N HIS A 62 8.76 9.88 4.47
CA HIS A 62 9.57 11.09 4.46
C HIS A 62 8.79 12.34 4.02
N ASP A 63 7.60 12.15 3.47
CA ASP A 63 6.71 13.24 3.08
C ASP A 63 5.63 13.47 4.14
N ASP A 64 5.66 14.65 4.77
CA ASP A 64 4.75 14.99 5.86
C ASP A 64 3.27 14.89 5.46
N PHE A 65 2.93 15.18 4.20
CA PHE A 65 1.54 15.10 3.75
C PHE A 65 1.06 13.65 3.69
N HIS A 66 1.80 12.78 3.01
CA HIS A 66 1.43 11.36 2.89
C HIS A 66 1.51 10.64 4.24
N LEU A 67 2.55 10.91 5.04
CA LEU A 67 2.68 10.35 6.38
C LEU A 67 1.46 10.69 7.24
N ASN A 68 1.10 11.97 7.33
CA ASN A 68 -0.05 12.39 8.13
C ASN A 68 -1.37 11.85 7.57
N MET A 69 -1.53 11.78 6.25
CA MET A 69 -2.74 11.22 5.63
C MET A 69 -2.95 9.76 6.04
N LEU A 70 -1.91 8.92 5.91
CA LEU A 70 -1.98 7.50 6.24
C LEU A 70 -2.14 7.25 7.75
N GLU A 71 -1.38 7.97 8.58
CA GLU A 71 -1.45 7.82 10.04
C GLU A 71 -2.79 8.28 10.63
N ASN A 72 -3.45 9.26 10.00
CA ASN A 72 -4.81 9.69 10.38
C ASN A 72 -5.88 8.69 9.94
N GLN A 73 -5.68 7.94 8.86
CA GLN A 73 -6.60 6.89 8.42
C GLN A 73 -6.55 5.68 9.36
N GLN A 74 -5.34 5.27 9.74
CA GLN A 74 -5.09 4.24 10.75
C GLN A 74 -3.67 4.44 11.28
N THR A 75 -3.53 4.62 12.60
CA THR A 75 -2.20 4.74 13.22
C THR A 75 -1.35 3.51 12.91
N GLY A 76 -0.13 3.75 12.44
CA GLY A 76 0.82 2.74 11.99
C GLY A 76 0.70 2.35 10.51
N LEU A 77 -0.29 2.85 9.76
CA LEU A 77 -0.55 2.43 8.37
C LEU A 77 0.63 2.75 7.44
N ALA A 78 1.27 3.90 7.60
CA ALA A 78 2.37 4.30 6.73
C ALA A 78 3.55 3.30 6.86
N TYR A 79 3.88 2.96 8.11
CA TYR A 79 4.95 2.00 8.43
C TYR A 79 4.58 0.58 8.01
N TYR A 80 3.33 0.17 8.24
CA TYR A 80 2.82 -1.13 7.84
C TYR A 80 2.88 -1.33 6.32
N LEU A 81 2.46 -0.34 5.54
CA LEU A 81 2.56 -0.34 4.09
C LEU A 81 4.01 -0.48 3.61
N CYS A 82 4.93 0.30 4.19
CA CYS A 82 6.34 0.25 3.82
C CYS A 82 6.96 -1.13 4.08
N ILE A 83 6.72 -1.71 5.25
CA ILE A 83 7.27 -3.02 5.60
C ILE A 83 6.60 -4.13 4.75
N ALA A 84 5.30 -4.05 4.51
CA ALA A 84 4.59 -4.99 3.65
C ALA A 84 5.10 -4.94 2.20
N ALA A 85 5.40 -3.74 1.68
CA ALA A 85 6.01 -3.57 0.37
C ALA A 85 7.40 -4.21 0.29
N GLU A 86 8.23 -4.03 1.32
CA GLU A 86 9.57 -4.64 1.41
C GLU A 86 9.50 -6.17 1.49
N ALA A 87 8.58 -6.70 2.30
CA ALA A 87 8.33 -8.13 2.41
C ALA A 87 7.87 -8.73 1.08
N PHE A 88 6.95 -8.06 0.37
CA PHE A 88 6.45 -8.48 -0.93
C PHE A 88 7.52 -8.51 -2.03
N ALA A 89 8.51 -7.59 -1.95
CA ALA A 89 9.58 -7.49 -2.93
C ALA A 89 10.79 -8.41 -2.66
N SER A 90 10.77 -9.18 -1.57
CA SER A 90 11.84 -10.09 -1.14
C SER A 90 11.73 -11.46 -1.82
#